data_AF-A0A4V3A5J1-F1
#
_entry.id   AF-A0A4V3A5J1-F1
#
_cell.length_a   1.000
_cell.length_b   1.000
_cell.length_c   1.000
_cell.angle_alpha   90.00
_cell.angle_beta   90.00
_cell.angle_gamma   90.00
#
_symmetry.space_group_name_H-M   'P 1'
#
loop_
_entity.id
_entity.type
_entity.pdbx_description
1 polymer ?
#
loop_
_entity_poly.entity_id
_entity_poly.type
_entity_poly.pdbx_seq_one_letter_code
_entity_poly.pdbx_strand_id
1 'polypeptide(L)' 'MAHTTSASHPVAVSIPRAALWLSITAFLALLTYYFVGVDQGAVSVFGSDMHVHEFVHDARHFLGFPCH' A
#
# COMPACT_ATOMS: atom_id res chain seq x y z
N MET A 1 45.11 -17.69 15.67
CA MET A 1 43.86 -16.92 15.51
C MET A 1 42.74 -17.92 15.28
N ALA A 2 41.85 -18.12 16.24
CA ALA A 2 40.73 -19.06 16.08
C ALA A 2 39.59 -18.36 15.31
N HIS A 3 39.16 -18.95 14.20
CA HIS A 3 37.95 -18.52 13.49
C HIS A 3 36.74 -19.14 14.17
N THR A 4 35.89 -18.30 14.76
CA THR A 4 34.54 -18.67 15.18
C THR A 4 33.65 -18.73 13.95
N THR A 5 33.31 -19.93 13.50
CA THR A 5 32.30 -20.16 12.47
C THR A 5 30.92 -19.84 13.04
N SER A 6 30.27 -18.80 12.52
CA SER A 6 28.89 -18.48 12.89
C SER A 6 27.94 -19.48 12.24
N ALA A 7 27.20 -20.24 13.03
CA ALA A 7 26.19 -21.17 12.53
C ALA A 7 24.93 -20.39 12.09
N SER A 8 24.44 -20.68 10.89
CA SER A 8 23.18 -20.14 10.38
C SER A 8 22.01 -20.94 10.95
N HIS A 9 21.16 -20.29 11.75
CA HIS A 9 19.94 -20.91 12.26
C HIS A 9 18.75 -20.59 11.36
N PRO A 10 17.97 -21.59 10.91
CA PRO A 10 16.78 -21.34 10.11
C PRO A 10 15.72 -20.60 10.91
N VAL A 11 15.22 -19.50 10.36
CA VAL A 11 14.08 -18.78 10.93
C VAL A 11 12.81 -19.56 10.59
N ALA A 12 12.21 -20.16 11.60
CA ALA A 12 10.89 -20.79 11.46
C ALA A 12 9.82 -19.69 11.37
N VAL A 13 9.22 -19.54 10.19
CA VAL A 13 8.10 -18.62 9.97
C VAL A 13 6.80 -19.40 10.13
N SER A 14 5.93 -18.96 11.01
CA SER A 14 4.59 -19.54 11.15
C SER A 14 3.73 -19.17 9.94
N ILE A 15 3.27 -20.19 9.21
CA ILE A 15 2.43 -20.03 8.00
C ILE A 15 1.19 -19.18 8.28
N PRO A 16 0.42 -19.40 9.37
CA PRO A 16 -0.77 -18.58 9.63
C PRO A 16 -0.44 -17.11 9.87
N ARG A 17 0.68 -16.83 10.56
CA ARG A 17 1.12 -15.45 10.83
C ARG A 17 1.58 -14.77 9.55
N ALA A 18 2.36 -15.48 8.71
CA ALA A 18 2.78 -14.96 7.43
C ALA A 18 1.58 -14.66 6.52
N ALA A 19 0.63 -15.60 6.44
CA ALA A 19 -0.60 -15.42 5.67
C ALA A 19 -1.38 -14.18 6.17
N LEU A 20 -1.52 -14.00 7.48
CA LEU A 20 -2.19 -12.83 8.04
C LEU A 20 -1.51 -11.52 7.62
N TRP A 21 -0.19 -11.42 7.79
CA TRP A 21 0.56 -10.21 7.42
C TRP A 21 0.51 -9.93 5.93
N LEU A 22 0.67 -10.95 5.10
CA LEU A 22 0.59 -10.80 3.65
C LEU A 22 -0.81 -10.37 3.20
N SER A 23 -1.87 -10.98 3.75
CA SER A 23 -3.25 -10.61 3.43
C SER A 23 -3.57 -9.18 3.83
N ILE A 24 -3.20 -8.75 5.03
CA ILE A 24 -3.38 -7.36 5.47
C ILE A 24 -2.61 -6.41 4.56
N THR A 25 -1.35 -6.72 4.27
CA THR A 25 -0.50 -5.88 3.41
C THR A 25 -1.07 -5.77 2.00
N ALA A 26 -1.47 -6.90 1.41
CA ALA A 26 -2.07 -6.94 0.08
C ALA A 26 -3.38 -6.15 0.03
N PHE A 27 -4.24 -6.31 1.05
CA PHE A 27 -5.47 -5.55 1.17
C PHE A 27 -5.22 -4.04 1.25
N LEU A 28 -4.28 -3.61 2.10
CA LEU A 28 -3.91 -2.20 2.21
C LEU A 28 -3.31 -1.64 0.91
N ALA A 29 -2.47 -2.42 0.23
CA ALA A 29 -1.91 -2.02 -1.06
C ALA A 29 -3.00 -1.83 -2.12
N LEU A 30 -3.98 -2.74 -2.19
CA LEU A 30 -5.13 -2.61 -3.07
C LEU A 30 -5.99 -1.38 -2.72
N LEU A 31 -6.17 -1.10 -1.43
CA LEU A 31 -6.91 0.07 -0.97
C LEU A 31 -6.22 1.38 -1.40
N THR A 32 -4.90 1.47 -1.22
CA THR A 32 -4.10 2.61 -1.69
C THR A 32 -4.18 2.76 -3.20
N TYR A 33 -4.00 1.66 -3.94
CA TYR A 33 -4.10 1.67 -5.40
C TYR A 33 -5.48 2.15 -5.88
N TYR A 34 -6.55 1.69 -5.23
CA TYR A 34 -7.91 2.13 -5.52
C TYR A 34 -8.06 3.64 -5.32
N PHE A 35 -7.77 4.17 -4.13
CA PHE A 35 -8.00 5.59 -3.84
C PHE A 35 -7.09 6.54 -4.63
N VAL A 36 -5.85 6.15 -4.89
CA VAL A 36 -4.89 7.01 -5.62
C VAL A 36 -5.07 6.92 -7.13
N GLY A 37 -5.35 5.71 -7.64
CA GLY A 37 -5.35 5.43 -9.07
C GLY A 37 -6.74 5.31 -9.68
N VAL A 38 -7.66 4.65 -9.00
CA VAL A 38 -8.97 4.27 -9.57
C VAL A 38 -10.05 5.29 -9.24
N ASP A 39 -10.11 5.82 -8.02
CA ASP A 39 -11.18 6.71 -7.53
C ASP A 39 -11.10 8.13 -8.16
N GLN A 40 -11.41 8.22 -9.45
CA GLN A 40 -11.35 9.45 -10.25
C GLN A 40 -12.75 10.05 -10.53
N GLY A 41 -13.77 9.67 -9.76
CA GLY A 41 -15.15 10.13 -9.95
C GLY A 41 -16.03 9.34 -10.95
N ALA A 42 -15.44 8.71 -11.95
CA ALA A 42 -16.18 7.91 -12.94
C ALA A 42 -16.41 6.44 -12.52
N VAL A 43 -15.55 5.92 -11.65
CA VAL A 43 -15.54 4.51 -11.20
C VAL A 43 -15.55 4.40 -9.67
N SER A 44 -15.98 5.47 -8.98
CA SER A 44 -16.03 5.49 -7.53
C SER A 44 -17.09 4.53 -7.00
N VAL A 45 -16.68 3.68 -6.06
CA VAL A 45 -17.54 2.75 -5.30
C VAL A 45 -18.55 3.52 -4.44
N PHE A 46 -18.24 4.77 -4.09
CA PHE A 46 -19.13 5.67 -3.36
C PHE A 46 -20.07 6.47 -4.29
N GLY A 47 -20.11 6.12 -5.58
CA GLY A 47 -21.00 6.75 -6.56
C GLY A 47 -20.41 8.04 -7.12
N SER A 48 -21.22 9.10 -7.23
CA SER A 48 -20.76 10.41 -7.70
C SER A 48 -20.02 11.22 -6.63
N ASP A 49 -19.58 10.57 -5.55
CA ASP A 49 -18.88 11.21 -4.45
C ASP A 49 -17.38 11.38 -4.79
N MET A 50 -16.90 12.63 -4.70
CA MET A 50 -15.61 13.09 -5.23
C MET A 50 -14.62 13.56 -4.15
N HIS A 51 -14.99 13.50 -2.86
CA HIS A 51 -14.16 14.08 -1.79
C HIS A 51 -12.73 13.52 -1.77
N VAL A 52 -12.56 12.21 -2.05
CA VAL A 52 -11.22 11.61 -2.10
C VAL A 52 -10.46 12.07 -3.33
N HIS A 53 -11.12 12.12 -4.50
CA HIS A 53 -10.52 12.63 -5.73
C HIS A 53 -10.02 14.07 -5.54
N GLU A 54 -10.87 14.96 -5.02
CA GLU A 54 -10.53 16.36 -4.79
C GLU A 54 -9.40 16.52 -3.76
N PHE A 55 -9.44 15.75 -2.66
CA PHE A 55 -8.37 15.76 -1.67
C PHE A 55 -7.02 15.34 -2.28
N VAL A 56 -6.98 14.24 -3.05
CA VAL A 56 -5.76 13.76 -3.70
C VAL A 56 -5.31 14.73 -4.80
N HIS A 57 -6.27 15.30 -5.53
CA HIS A 57 -6.05 16.31 -6.54
C HIS A 57 -5.41 17.58 -5.96
N ASP A 58 -5.85 18.04 -4.80
CA ASP A 58 -5.30 19.21 -4.12
C ASP A 58 -3.92 18.91 -3.52
N ALA A 59 -3.72 17.71 -2.96
CA ALA A 59 -2.44 17.28 -2.41
C ALA A 59 -1.33 17.27 -3.49
N ARG A 60 -1.63 16.81 -4.72
CA ARG A 60 -0.63 16.85 -5.80
C ARG A 60 -0.30 18.27 -6.24
N HIS A 61 -1.27 19.18 -6.24
CA HIS A 61 -1.06 20.60 -6.54
C HIS A 61 -0.20 21.25 -5.44
N PHE A 62 -0.46 20.92 -4.18
CA PHE A 62 0.35 21.36 -3.04
C PHE A 62 1.82 20.90 -3.17
N LEU A 63 2.05 19.70 -3.70
CA LEU A 63 3.40 19.18 -3.98
C LEU A 63 4.00 19.70 -5.31
N GLY A 64 3.31 20.59 -6.02
CA GLY A 64 3.78 21.23 -7.25
C GLY A 64 3.67 20.37 -8.52
N PHE A 65 2.95 19.25 -8.46
CA PHE A 65 2.72 18.42 -9.65
C PHE A 65 1.63 19.04 -10.53
N PRO A 66 1.87 19.16 -11.85
CA PRO A 66 0.88 19.72 -12.78
C PRO A 66 -0.34 18.81 -12.95
N CYS A 67 -1.46 19.43 -13.32
CA CYS A 67 -2.66 18.77 -13.84
C CYS A 67 -2.89 19.09 -15.31
N HIS A 68 -3.68 18.26 -15.99
CA HIS A 68 -4.19 18.59 -17.32
C HIS A 68 -5.21 19.72 -17.24
#